data_AF-A0A8H3QSI3-F1
#
_entry.id   AF-A0A8H3QSI3-F1
#
_cell.length_a   1.000
_cell.length_b   1.000
_cell.length_c   1.000
_cell.angle_alpha   90.00
_cell.angle_beta   90.00
_cell.angle_gamma   90.00
#
_symmetry.space_group_name_H-M   'P 1'
#
loop_
_entity.id
_entity.type
_entity.pdbx_description
1 polymer ?
#
loop_
_entity_poly.entity_id
_entity_poly.type
_entity_poly.pdbx_seq_one_letter_code
_entity_poly.pdbx_strand_id
1 'polypeptide(L)'
;MLIKIMEPMVIALKLFESDSSILSSVYSHFKNLIDQINQIECDFSNKLQELIIRRWEYAYHPIMIISYMLDPQFLEKSKNNGIEADGYTEFTTFASEKFDHEESVELFAELVNFRNKKSSYNNEIIWKSINFLNNPSIWWQSWPNSKLQ
;
A
#
# COMPACT_ATOMS: atom_id res chain seq x y z
N MET A 1 18.78 -8.24 -22.29
CA MET A 1 19.18 -7.56 -21.04
C MET A 1 18.38 -6.27 -20.84
N LEU A 2 18.48 -5.28 -21.75
CA LEU A 2 17.72 -4.02 -21.69
C LEU A 2 16.20 -4.20 -21.58
N ILE A 3 15.59 -5.11 -22.35
CA ILE A 3 14.15 -5.39 -22.28
C ILE A 3 13.72 -5.84 -20.87
N LYS A 4 14.51 -6.72 -20.24
CA LYS A 4 14.24 -7.22 -18.88
C LYS A 4 14.26 -6.13 -17.81
N ILE A 5 14.97 -5.02 -18.07
CA ILE A 5 15.05 -3.86 -17.19
C ILE A 5 13.92 -2.87 -17.50
N MET A 6 13.69 -2.57 -18.78
CA MET A 6 12.74 -1.54 -19.20
C MET A 6 11.29 -1.99 -19.05
N GLU A 7 10.99 -3.26 -19.33
CA GLU A 7 9.64 -3.80 -19.27
C GLU A 7 8.95 -3.57 -17.91
N PRO A 8 9.55 -3.92 -16.75
CA PRO A 8 8.91 -3.68 -15.46
C PRO A 8 8.75 -2.19 -15.14
N MET A 9 9.67 -1.33 -15.60
CA MET A 9 9.55 0.12 -15.45
C MET A 9 8.37 0.66 -16.26
N VAL A 10 8.21 0.23 -17.51
CA VAL A 10 7.10 0.63 -18.38
C VAL A 10 5.76 0.15 -17.83
N ILE A 11 5.71 -1.07 -17.28
CA ILE A 11 4.49 -1.59 -16.63
C ILE A 11 4.11 -0.73 -15.42
N ALA A 12 5.07 -0.40 -14.56
CA ALA A 12 4.82 0.46 -13.39
C ALA A 12 4.35 1.86 -13.80
N LEU A 13 4.97 2.47 -14.81
CA LEU A 13 4.56 3.79 -15.32
C LEU A 13 3.14 3.77 -15.88
N LYS A 14 2.80 2.78 -16.71
CA LYS A 14 1.44 2.63 -17.25
C LYS A 14 0.39 2.49 -16.16
N LEU A 15 0.73 1.81 -15.06
CA LEU A 15 -0.16 1.67 -13.92
C LEU A 15 -0.34 2.98 -13.16
N PHE A 16 0.73 3.74 -12.96
CA PHE A 16 0.67 5.05 -12.28
C PHE A 16 -0.04 6.11 -13.12
N GLU A 17 0.09 6.05 -14.44
CA GLU A 17 -0.55 6.96 -15.39
C GLU A 17 -1.95 6.51 -15.80
N SER A 18 -2.44 5.39 -15.28
CA SER A 18 -3.78 4.89 -15.58
C SER A 18 -4.87 5.70 -14.87
N ASP A 19 -5.94 6.02 -15.60
CA ASP A 19 -7.17 6.60 -15.07
C ASP A 19 -7.90 5.69 -14.06
N SER A 20 -7.52 4.42 -14.00
CA SER A 20 -8.08 3.41 -13.08
C SER A 20 -7.10 3.01 -11.98
N SER A 21 -6.06 3.82 -11.73
CA SER A 21 -5.03 3.45 -10.74
C SER A 21 -5.60 3.45 -9.32
N ILE A 22 -5.34 2.35 -8.60
CA ILE A 22 -5.72 2.22 -7.19
C ILE A 22 -4.49 2.57 -6.37
N LEU A 23 -4.60 3.58 -5.50
CA LEU A 23 -3.47 4.10 -4.74
C LEU A 23 -2.77 3.04 -3.89
N SER A 24 -3.53 2.10 -3.32
CA SER A 24 -2.97 0.95 -2.58
C SER A 24 -2.02 0.11 -3.43
N SER A 25 -2.30 -0.04 -4.73
CA SER A 25 -1.45 -0.81 -5.64
C SER A 25 -0.12 -0.11 -5.94
N VAL A 26 -0.04 1.21 -5.79
CA VAL A 26 1.16 2.00 -6.13
C VAL A 26 2.36 1.54 -5.33
N TYR A 27 2.19 1.42 -4.00
CA TYR A 27 3.24 0.95 -3.10
C TYR A 27 3.68 -0.48 -3.44
N SER A 28 2.72 -1.37 -3.73
CA SER A 28 3.00 -2.76 -4.12
C SER A 28 3.81 -2.85 -5.41
N HIS A 29 3.39 -2.12 -6.44
CA HIS A 29 4.08 -2.13 -7.74
C HIS A 29 5.49 -1.56 -7.63
N PHE A 30 5.68 -0.53 -6.81
CA PHE A 30 7.02 0.00 -6.57
C PHE A 30 7.94 -1.02 -5.89
N LYS A 31 7.47 -1.67 -4.81
CA LYS A 31 8.24 -2.72 -4.13
C LYS A 31 8.61 -3.87 -5.10
N ASN A 32 7.63 -4.33 -5.90
CA ASN A 32 7.87 -5.36 -6.91
C ASN A 32 8.90 -4.92 -7.97
N LEU A 33 8.88 -3.65 -8.39
CA LEU A 33 9.86 -3.11 -9.34
C LEU A 33 11.28 -3.16 -8.78
N ILE A 34 11.47 -2.71 -7.53
CA ILE A 34 12.76 -2.80 -6.85
C ILE A 34 13.23 -4.25 -6.74
N ASP A 35 12.37 -5.15 -6.30
CA ASP A 35 12.71 -6.57 -6.15
C ASP A 35 13.09 -7.22 -7.49
N GLN A 36 12.37 -6.91 -8.57
CA GLN A 36 12.67 -7.41 -9.91
C GLN A 36 14.01 -6.88 -10.43
N ILE A 37 14.31 -5.61 -10.17
CA ILE A 37 15.58 -4.99 -10.60
C ILE A 37 16.76 -5.52 -9.78
N ASN A 38 16.55 -5.79 -8.49
CA ASN A 38 17.56 -6.40 -7.63
C ASN A 38 17.97 -7.81 -8.10
N GLN A 39 17.10 -8.51 -8.84
CA GLN A 39 17.40 -9.82 -9.42
C GLN A 39 18.19 -9.74 -10.74
N ILE A 40 18.37 -8.55 -11.32
CA ILE A 40 19.08 -8.37 -12.59
C ILE A 40 20.57 -8.12 -12.31
N GLU A 41 21.39 -9.14 -12.53
CA GLU A 41 22.85 -9.02 -12.48
C GLU A 41 23.37 -8.29 -13.73
N CYS A 42 23.82 -7.05 -13.57
CA CYS A 42 24.53 -6.30 -14.62
C CYS A 42 25.41 -5.18 -14.02
N ASP A 43 26.43 -4.76 -14.76
CA ASP A 43 27.46 -3.81 -14.31
C ASP A 43 26.91 -2.43 -13.88
N PHE A 44 25.70 -2.08 -14.33
CA PHE A 44 25.04 -0.83 -13.97
C PHE A 44 23.81 -1.00 -13.07
N SER A 45 23.53 -2.22 -12.57
CA SER A 45 22.36 -2.51 -11.72
C SER A 45 22.32 -1.61 -10.48
N ASN A 46 23.47 -1.41 -9.82
CA ASN A 46 23.59 -0.53 -8.66
C ASN A 46 23.19 0.91 -8.98
N LYS A 47 23.59 1.43 -10.16
CA LYS A 47 23.26 2.80 -10.55
C LYS A 47 21.78 2.94 -10.88
N LEU A 48 21.20 1.91 -11.50
CA LEU A 48 19.77 1.87 -11.79
C LEU A 48 18.93 1.82 -10.50
N GLN A 49 19.33 0.99 -9.53
CA GLN A 49 18.69 0.91 -8.21
C GLN A 49 18.72 2.28 -7.53
N GLU A 50 19.87 2.95 -7.49
CA GLU A 50 20.01 4.30 -6.93
C GLU A 50 19.03 5.30 -7.57
N LEU A 51 18.91 5.29 -8.90
CA LEU A 51 18.01 6.19 -9.62
C LEU A 51 16.53 5.92 -9.29
N ILE A 52 16.14 4.66 -9.14
CA ILE A 52 14.76 4.27 -8.85
C ILE A 52 14.39 4.59 -7.40
N ILE A 53 15.29 4.30 -6.46
CA ILE A 53 15.12 4.68 -5.06
C ILE A 53 14.99 6.20 -4.94
N ARG A 54 15.87 6.96 -5.59
CA ARG A 54 15.78 8.43 -5.58
C ARG A 54 14.48 8.94 -6.19
N ARG A 55 13.99 8.30 -7.25
CA ARG A 55 12.69 8.65 -7.86
C ARG A 55 11.53 8.35 -6.92
N TRP A 56 11.62 7.25 -6.17
CA TRP A 56 10.64 6.89 -5.15
C TRP A 56 10.62 7.86 -3.98
N GLU A 57 11.78 8.14 -3.38
CA GLU A 57 11.89 9.10 -2.29
C GLU A 57 11.30 10.47 -2.66
N TYR A 58 11.48 10.89 -3.92
CA TYR A 58 10.89 12.12 -4.44
C TYR A 58 9.36 12.06 -4.58
N ALA A 59 8.81 10.92 -5.00
CA ALA A 59 7.39 10.77 -5.30
C ALA A 59 6.56 10.21 -4.14
N TYR A 60 7.22 9.64 -3.12
CA TYR A 60 6.58 8.95 -2.02
C TYR A 60 5.75 9.91 -1.19
N HIS A 61 4.58 9.43 -0.78
CA HIS A 61 3.71 10.11 0.16
C HIS A 61 3.18 9.08 1.17
N PRO A 62 3.09 9.38 2.48
CA PRO A 62 2.64 8.43 3.51
C PRO A 62 1.31 7.75 3.19
N ILE A 63 0.39 8.47 2.56
CA ILE A 63 -0.91 7.92 2.11
C ILE A 63 -0.74 6.67 1.22
N MET A 64 0.37 6.51 0.48
CA MET A 64 0.61 5.33 -0.36
C MET A 64 0.74 4.05 0.47
N ILE A 65 1.57 4.05 1.52
CA ILE A 65 1.73 2.88 2.40
C ILE A 65 0.48 2.66 3.28
N ILE A 66 -0.16 3.75 3.72
CA ILE A 66 -1.41 3.70 4.49
C ILE A 66 -2.52 3.05 3.65
N SER A 67 -2.70 3.51 2.40
CA SER A 67 -3.67 2.93 1.46
C SER A 67 -3.38 1.46 1.17
N TYR A 68 -2.10 1.09 1.05
CA TYR A 68 -1.68 -0.31 0.90
C TYR A 68 -2.03 -1.15 2.14
N MET A 69 -1.87 -0.62 3.34
CA MET A 69 -2.24 -1.31 4.58
C MET A 69 -3.74 -1.46 4.78
N LEU A 70 -4.53 -0.48 4.30
CA LEU A 70 -5.98 -0.45 4.37
C LEU A 70 -6.64 -1.22 3.22
N ASP A 71 -5.88 -1.66 2.22
CA ASP A 71 -6.44 -2.46 1.16
C ASP A 71 -6.59 -3.92 1.61
N PRO A 72 -7.82 -4.45 1.63
CA PRO A 72 -8.07 -5.85 1.98
C PRO A 72 -7.25 -6.86 1.16
N GLN A 73 -6.95 -6.57 -0.11
CA GLN A 73 -6.19 -7.47 -1.00
C GLN A 73 -4.72 -7.62 -0.58
N PHE A 74 -4.18 -6.63 0.12
CA PHE A 74 -2.79 -6.58 0.56
C PHE A 74 -2.62 -6.84 2.06
N LEU A 75 -3.70 -7.18 2.77
CA LEU A 75 -3.70 -7.33 4.22
C LEU A 75 -2.62 -8.30 4.71
N GLU A 76 -2.53 -9.51 4.14
CA GLU A 76 -1.53 -10.50 4.58
C GLU A 76 -0.12 -10.17 4.07
N LYS A 77 0.01 -9.61 2.86
CA LYS A 77 1.32 -9.23 2.29
C LYS A 77 2.00 -8.11 3.08
N SER A 78 1.21 -7.17 3.58
CA SER A 78 1.71 -6.01 4.34
C SER A 78 2.12 -6.35 5.77
N LYS A 79 1.71 -7.49 6.34
CA LYS A 79 2.18 -7.93 7.68
C LYS A 79 3.65 -8.33 7.72
N ASN A 80 4.26 -8.60 6.57
CA ASN A 80 5.62 -9.12 6.48
C ASN A 80 6.64 -8.01 6.22
N ASN A 81 7.92 -8.36 6.43
CA ASN A 81 9.08 -7.58 5.98
C ASN A 81 9.13 -6.13 6.47
N GLY A 82 8.65 -5.84 7.69
CA GLY A 82 8.70 -4.51 8.29
C GLY A 82 7.64 -3.52 7.77
N ILE A 83 6.90 -3.86 6.71
CA ILE A 83 5.93 -2.95 6.07
C ILE A 83 4.83 -2.52 7.05
N GLU A 84 4.33 -3.43 7.87
CA GLU A 84 3.29 -3.09 8.86
C GLU A 84 3.81 -2.15 9.95
N ALA A 85 5.06 -2.33 10.39
CA ALA A 85 5.67 -1.43 11.38
C ALA A 85 5.92 -0.03 10.78
N ASP A 86 6.46 0.02 9.56
CA ASP A 86 6.67 1.27 8.82
C ASP A 86 5.35 2.00 8.61
N GLY A 87 4.32 1.28 8.16
CA GLY A 87 3.04 1.88 7.88
C GLY A 87 2.26 2.30 9.13
N TYR A 88 2.41 1.62 10.28
CA TYR A 88 1.90 2.16 11.55
C TYR A 88 2.61 3.46 11.96
N THR A 89 3.92 3.53 11.74
CA THR A 89 4.72 4.74 12.02
C THR A 89 4.24 5.90 11.16
N GLU A 90 4.15 5.67 9.85
CA GLU A 90 3.69 6.64 8.85
C GLU A 90 2.25 7.08 9.11
N PHE A 91 1.36 6.15 9.44
CA PHE A 91 -0.02 6.46 9.81
C PHE A 91 -0.08 7.36 11.05
N THR A 92 0.68 7.02 12.09
CA THR A 92 0.68 7.76 13.35
C THR A 92 1.18 9.18 13.14
N THR A 93 2.30 9.34 12.42
CA THR A 93 2.83 10.66 12.05
C THR A 93 1.80 11.45 11.24
N PHE A 94 1.29 10.87 10.16
CA PHE A 94 0.31 11.53 9.30
C PHE A 94 -0.95 11.95 10.05
N ALA A 95 -1.52 11.06 10.87
CA ALA A 95 -2.73 11.35 11.62
C ALA A 95 -2.50 12.49 12.62
N SER A 96 -1.40 12.44 13.37
CA SER A 96 -1.06 13.46 14.37
C SER A 96 -0.83 14.86 13.80
N GLU A 97 -0.44 14.96 12.53
CA GLU A 97 -0.25 16.24 11.84
C GLU A 97 -1.55 16.78 11.25
N LYS A 98 -2.54 15.93 11.01
CA LYS A 98 -3.77 16.27 10.28
C LYS A 98 -5.01 16.41 11.17
N PHE A 99 -5.07 15.63 12.24
CA PHE A 99 -6.22 15.52 13.12
C PHE A 99 -5.82 15.92 14.55
N ASP A 100 -6.83 16.17 15.39
CA ASP A 100 -6.55 16.39 16.81
C ASP A 100 -6.07 15.10 17.50
N HIS A 101 -5.62 15.24 18.75
CA HIS A 101 -5.03 14.12 19.48
C HIS A 101 -6.04 12.99 19.73
N GLU A 102 -7.29 13.31 20.06
CA GLU A 102 -8.32 12.32 20.36
C GLU A 102 -8.70 11.57 19.08
N GLU A 103 -8.97 12.30 18.00
CA GLU A 103 -9.29 11.73 16.69
C GLU A 103 -8.14 10.86 16.14
N SER A 104 -6.89 11.31 16.29
CA SER A 104 -5.71 10.52 15.88
C SER A 104 -5.61 9.18 16.61
N VAL A 105 -5.88 9.17 17.93
CA VAL A 105 -5.86 7.96 18.76
C VAL A 105 -7.00 7.01 18.35
N GLU A 106 -8.19 7.54 18.12
CA GLU A 106 -9.34 6.76 17.65
C GLU A 106 -9.07 6.12 16.29
N LEU A 107 -8.54 6.88 15.33
CA LEU A 107 -8.20 6.40 13.99
C LEU A 107 -7.13 5.29 14.05
N PHE A 108 -6.12 5.44 14.90
CA PHE A 108 -5.11 4.40 15.09
C PHE A 108 -5.70 3.12 15.69
N ALA A 109 -6.56 3.26 16.71
CA ALA A 109 -7.26 2.10 17.29
C ALA A 109 -8.14 1.40 16.25
N GLU A 110 -8.81 2.15 15.39
CA GLU A 110 -9.63 1.60 14.32
C GLU A 110 -8.78 0.88 13.26
N LEU A 111 -7.63 1.45 12.87
CA LEU A 111 -6.66 0.78 12.02
C LEU A 111 -6.24 -0.57 12.63
N VAL A 112 -5.89 -0.60 13.91
CA VAL A 112 -5.51 -1.85 14.59
C VAL A 112 -6.66 -2.86 14.61
N ASN A 113 -7.90 -2.42 14.85
CA ASN A 113 -9.08 -3.28 14.81
C ASN A 113 -9.29 -3.90 13.42
N PHE A 114 -9.19 -3.08 12.37
CA PHE A 114 -9.28 -3.51 10.98
C PHE A 114 -8.21 -4.55 10.65
N ARG A 115 -6.93 -4.24 10.95
CA ARG A 115 -5.78 -5.09 10.65
C ARG A 115 -5.88 -6.48 11.30
N ASN A 116 -6.51 -6.53 12.47
CA ASN A 116 -6.75 -7.75 13.23
C ASN A 116 -8.11 -8.42 12.94
N LYS A 117 -8.94 -7.87 12.06
CA LYS A 117 -10.30 -8.34 11.77
C LYS A 117 -11.17 -8.44 13.03
N LYS A 118 -11.03 -7.47 13.93
CA LYS A 118 -11.74 -7.41 15.23
C LYS A 118 -12.87 -6.38 15.20
N SER A 119 -13.66 -6.38 16.26
CA SER A 119 -14.74 -5.40 16.47
C SER A 119 -15.70 -5.38 15.27
N SER A 120 -15.98 -4.20 14.72
CA SER A 120 -16.77 -3.97 13.51
C SER A 120 -16.30 -4.75 12.28
N TYR A 121 -15.05 -5.23 12.24
CA TYR A 121 -14.45 -5.91 11.08
C TYR A 121 -14.42 -7.45 11.19
N ASN A 122 -15.26 -8.06 12.04
CA ASN A 122 -15.23 -9.50 12.30
C ASN A 122 -16.10 -10.36 11.34
N ASN A 123 -16.74 -9.77 10.34
CA ASN A 123 -17.61 -10.49 9.41
C ASN A 123 -16.81 -11.21 8.31
N GLU A 124 -16.72 -12.54 8.41
CA GLU A 124 -15.97 -13.38 7.47
C GLU A 124 -16.55 -13.38 6.04
N ILE A 125 -17.86 -13.20 5.87
CA ILE A 125 -18.50 -13.14 4.54
C ILE A 125 -17.99 -11.92 3.77
N ILE A 126 -17.92 -10.76 4.45
CA ILE A 126 -17.39 -9.54 3.83
C ILE A 126 -15.92 -9.75 3.48
N TRP A 127 -15.09 -10.32 4.35
CA TRP A 127 -13.71 -10.66 4.01
C TRP A 127 -13.60 -11.62 2.82
N LYS A 128 -14.43 -12.66 2.73
CA LYS A 128 -14.42 -13.57 1.58
C LYS A 128 -14.87 -12.90 0.28
N SER A 129 -15.69 -11.84 0.36
CA SER A 129 -16.17 -11.09 -0.80
C SER A 129 -15.07 -10.36 -1.57
N ILE A 130 -13.90 -10.10 -0.96
CA ILE A 130 -12.75 -9.45 -1.62
C ILE A 130 -12.35 -10.16 -2.91
N ASN A 131 -12.41 -11.49 -2.92
CA ASN A 131 -12.03 -12.30 -4.09
C ASN A 131 -13.01 -12.16 -5.26
N PHE A 132 -14.20 -11.59 -5.02
CA PHE A 132 -15.25 -11.38 -6.01
C PHE A 132 -15.40 -9.90 -6.36
N LEU A 133 -15.12 -9.02 -5.41
CA LEU A 133 -15.14 -7.57 -5.57
C LEU A 133 -13.76 -7.10 -6.04
N ASN A 134 -13.59 -6.98 -7.35
CA ASN A 134 -12.36 -6.45 -7.98
C ASN A 134 -12.09 -4.95 -7.68
N ASN A 135 -12.79 -4.34 -6.72
CA ASN A 135 -12.66 -2.95 -6.36
C ASN A 135 -12.70 -2.78 -4.81
N PRO A 136 -11.59 -2.38 -4.18
CA PRO A 136 -11.51 -2.14 -2.74
C PRO A 136 -12.50 -1.09 -2.22
N SER A 137 -12.86 -0.09 -3.02
CA SER A 137 -13.82 0.94 -2.61
C SER A 137 -15.23 0.36 -2.41
N ILE A 138 -15.64 -0.56 -3.29
CA ILE A 138 -16.93 -1.27 -3.16
C ILE A 138 -16.90 -2.19 -1.94
N TRP A 139 -15.76 -2.85 -1.70
CA TRP A 139 -15.59 -3.66 -0.51
C TRP A 139 -15.74 -2.82 0.77
N TRP A 140 -15.10 -1.65 0.82
CA TRP A 140 -15.19 -0.74 1.95
C TRP A 140 -16.62 -0.33 2.25
N GLN A 141 -17.46 -0.05 1.25
CA GLN A 141 -18.89 0.29 1.42
C GLN A 141 -19.70 -0.75 2.20
N SER A 142 -19.20 -1.99 2.35
CA SER A 142 -19.83 -3.02 3.18
C SER A 142 -19.66 -2.79 4.69
N TRP A 143 -18.87 -1.79 5.11
CA TRP A 143 -18.58 -1.42 6.50
C TRP A 143 -19.06 0.01 6.85
N PRO A 144 -20.37 0.29 6.87
CA PRO A 144 -20.91 1.65 6.97
C PRO A 144 -20.58 2.41 8.26
N ASN A 145 -20.08 1.73 9.29
CA ASN A 145 -19.71 2.32 10.58
C ASN A 145 -18.20 2.50 10.76
N SER A 146 -17.40 2.24 9.72
CA SER A 146 -15.95 2.34 9.77
C SER A 146 -15.50 3.80 9.77
N LYS A 147 -14.72 4.21 10.77
CA LYS A 147 -14.08 5.55 10.80
C LYS A 147 -12.92 5.70 9.82
N LEU A 148 -12.48 4.61 9.19
CA LEU A 148 -11.40 4.59 8.19
C LEU A 148 -11.88 4.91 6.75
N GLN A 149 -13.19 5.14 6.55
CA GLN A 149 -13.79 5.47 5.24
C GLN A 149 -13.70 6.95 4.91
#